data_AF-A0A3D0NQT0-F1
#
_entry.id   AF-A0A3D0NQT0-F1
#
_cell.length_a   1.000
_cell.length_b   1.000
_cell.length_c   1.000
_cell.angle_alpha   90.00
_cell.angle_beta   90.00
_cell.angle_gamma   90.00
#
_symmetry.space_group_name_H-M   'P 1'
#
loop_
_entity.id
_entity.type
_entity.pdbx_description
1 polymer ?
#
loop_
_entity_poly.entity_id
_entity_poly.type
_entity_poly.pdbx_seq_one_letter_code
_entity_poly.pdbx_strand_id
1 'polypeptide(L)' 'WKAEWRQCAAKSPDGGQFDYYIEESTVKYYTVADVNEDKENTKVYTFTNTYVPEKRTITAYKVWDDQDDHYSTRPAEVKY' A
#
# COMPACT_ATOMS: atom_id res chain seq x y z
N TRP A 1 -5.64 14.38 3.40
CA TRP A 1 -4.70 15.48 3.14
C TRP A 1 -5.17 16.26 1.92
N LYS A 2 -4.91 17.58 1.82
CA LYS A 2 -5.28 18.41 0.67
C LYS A 2 -4.12 19.34 0.33
N ALA A 3 -3.89 19.57 -0.96
CA ALA A 3 -2.91 20.52 -1.48
C ALA A 3 -3.55 21.32 -2.62
N GLU A 4 -3.10 22.58 -2.79
CA GLU A 4 -3.62 23.48 -3.81
C GLU A 4 -2.47 24.30 -4.39
N TRP A 5 -2.42 24.39 -5.72
CA TRP A 5 -1.51 25.27 -6.44
C TRP A 5 -2.31 26.38 -7.11
N ARG A 6 -1.95 27.64 -6.81
CA ARG A 6 -2.59 28.84 -7.36
C ARG A 6 -1.63 29.57 -8.29
N GLN A 7 -2.21 30.34 -9.20
CA GLN A 7 -1.46 31.22 -10.12
C GLN A 7 -0.50 30.46 -11.06
N CYS A 8 -0.81 29.21 -11.42
CA CYS A 8 -0.11 28.48 -12.47
C CYS A 8 -0.36 29.17 -13.82
N ALA A 9 0.71 29.58 -14.51
CA ALA A 9 0.62 30.26 -15.80
C ALA A 9 -0.02 29.34 -16.85
N ALA A 10 -1.00 29.82 -17.60
CA ALA A 10 -1.60 29.03 -18.69
C ALA A 10 -0.69 28.97 -19.93
N LYS A 11 0.23 29.94 -20.08
CA LYS A 11 1.09 30.09 -21.25
C LYS A 11 2.52 30.37 -20.85
N SER A 12 3.45 29.89 -21.66
CA SER A 12 4.86 30.23 -21.60
C SER A 12 5.12 31.66 -22.12
N PRO A 13 6.29 32.26 -21.81
CA PRO A 13 6.62 33.62 -22.25
C PRO A 13 6.62 33.82 -23.78
N ASP A 14 6.85 32.74 -24.54
CA ASP A 14 6.83 32.67 -25.99
C ASP A 14 5.46 32.29 -26.58
N GLY A 15 4.43 32.09 -25.74
CA GLY A 15 3.03 31.93 -26.16
C GLY A 15 2.54 30.48 -26.30
N GLY A 16 3.38 29.47 -26.05
CA GLY A 16 2.97 28.07 -25.94
C GLY A 16 2.07 27.81 -24.73
N GLN A 17 1.27 26.75 -24.76
CA GLN A 17 0.44 26.34 -23.61
C GLN A 17 1.24 25.44 -22.66
N PHE A 18 0.97 25.53 -21.36
CA PHE A 18 1.52 24.61 -20.38
C PHE A 18 0.54 23.48 -20.06
N ASP A 19 1.04 22.25 -20.13
CA ASP A 19 0.38 21.07 -19.58
C ASP A 19 0.96 20.77 -18.19
N TYR A 20 0.09 20.67 -17.19
CA TYR A 20 0.47 20.38 -15.81
C TYR A 20 0.09 18.95 -15.45
N TYR A 21 0.97 18.27 -14.73
CA TYR A 21 0.71 16.97 -14.12
C TYR A 21 1.11 16.99 -12.64
N ILE A 22 0.51 16.10 -11.87
CA ILE A 22 0.84 15.88 -10.47
C ILE A 22 1.31 14.45 -10.34
N GLU A 23 2.45 14.25 -9.69
CA GLU A 23 2.99 12.94 -9.34
C GLU A 23 3.10 12.80 -7.83
N GLU A 24 2.97 11.58 -7.34
CA GLU A 24 3.22 11.25 -5.94
C GLU A 24 4.51 10.43 -5.82
N SER A 25 5.39 10.85 -4.92
CA SER A 25 6.60 10.09 -4.62
C SER A 25 6.26 8.78 -3.89
N THR A 26 7.01 7.71 -4.17
CA THR A 26 6.83 6.43 -3.49
C THR A 26 7.08 6.54 -1.99
N VAL A 27 6.14 6.05 -1.19
CA VAL A 27 6.25 5.98 0.28
C VAL A 27 6.36 4.52 0.71
N LYS A 28 7.31 4.21 1.60
CA LYS A 28 7.50 2.85 2.12
C LYS A 28 6.21 2.33 2.77
N TYR A 29 5.87 1.08 2.48
CA TYR A 29 4.65 0.40 2.95
C TYR A 29 3.34 0.95 2.38
N TYR A 30 3.37 1.78 1.35
CA TYR A 30 2.17 2.19 0.63
C TYR A 30 2.32 1.87 -0.86
N THR A 31 1.19 1.57 -1.51
CA THR A 31 1.13 1.58 -2.97
C THR A 31 1.35 3.01 -3.49
N VAL A 32 1.77 3.15 -4.75
CA VAL A 32 1.63 4.44 -5.44
C VAL A 32 0.14 4.71 -5.63
N ALA A 33 -0.30 5.95 -5.48
CA ALA A 33 -1.70 6.28 -5.56
C ALA A 33 -2.32 6.03 -6.95
N ASP A 34 -3.54 5.50 -6.93
CA ASP A 34 -4.45 5.59 -8.07
C ASP A 34 -4.95 7.02 -8.19
N VAL A 35 -4.82 7.62 -9.37
CA VAL A 35 -5.21 9.00 -9.65
C VAL A 35 -6.58 9.01 -10.30
N ASN A 36 -7.56 9.60 -9.62
CA ASN A 36 -8.87 9.89 -10.19
C ASN A 36 -8.96 11.38 -10.50
N GLU A 37 -9.15 11.71 -11.77
CA GLU A 37 -9.47 13.07 -12.22
C GLU A 37 -10.99 13.30 -12.12
N ASP A 38 -11.37 14.41 -11.48
CA ASP A 38 -12.74 14.88 -11.53
C ASP A 38 -13.05 15.39 -12.95
N LYS A 39 -13.89 14.65 -13.68
CA LYS A 39 -14.26 14.99 -15.07
C LYS A 39 -15.09 16.27 -15.18
N GLU A 40 -15.71 16.73 -14.09
CA GLU A 40 -16.47 17.98 -14.07
C GLU A 40 -15.59 19.17 -13.67
N ASN A 41 -14.57 18.93 -12.83
CA ASN A 41 -13.55 19.91 -12.46
C ASN A 41 -12.16 19.44 -12.89
N THR A 42 -11.78 19.76 -14.14
CA THR A 42 -10.57 19.33 -14.88
C THR A 42 -9.20 19.66 -14.26
N LYS A 43 -9.14 19.98 -12.96
CA LYS A 43 -7.91 20.24 -12.19
C LYS A 43 -7.97 19.71 -10.76
N VAL A 44 -8.94 18.86 -10.43
CA VAL A 44 -9.03 18.21 -9.12
C VAL A 44 -8.62 16.75 -9.29
N TYR A 45 -7.56 16.36 -8.58
CA TYR A 45 -7.02 15.00 -8.57
C TYR A 45 -7.14 14.42 -7.17
N THR A 46 -7.68 13.21 -7.08
CA THR A 46 -7.74 12.44 -5.83
C THR A 46 -6.77 11.28 -5.91
N PHE A 47 -5.84 11.23 -4.95
CA PHE A 47 -4.82 10.19 -4.79
C PHE A 47 -5.25 9.23 -3.67
N THR A 48 -5.26 7.93 -3.95
CA THR A 48 -5.61 6.89 -2.96
C THR A 48 -4.45 5.94 -2.73
N ASN A 49 -3.89 5.95 -1.52
CA ASN A 49 -2.78 5.10 -1.10
C ASN A 49 -3.26 3.94 -0.22
N THR A 50 -2.82 2.72 -0.54
CA THR A 50 -3.14 1.52 0.25
C THR A 50 -1.94 1.09 1.07
N TYR A 51 -2.11 0.96 2.39
CA TYR A 51 -1.05 0.43 3.27
C TYR A 51 -0.81 -1.05 3.00
N VAL A 52 0.45 -1.42 2.82
CA VAL A 52 0.95 -2.78 2.61
C VAL A 52 1.77 -3.17 3.86
N PRO A 53 1.14 -3.85 4.84
CA PRO A 53 1.83 -4.27 6.05
C PRO A 53 2.95 -5.24 5.73
N GLU A 54 4.01 -5.19 6.54
CA GLU A 54 5.04 -6.23 6.51
C GLU A 54 4.44 -7.57 6.91
N LYS A 55 4.75 -8.61 6.13
CA LYS A 55 4.49 -9.98 6.53
C LYS A 55 5.61 -10.43 7.47
N ARG A 56 5.23 -11.16 8.52
CA ARG A 56 6.18 -11.81 9.42
C ARG A 56 5.95 -13.32 9.37
N THR A 57 7.04 -14.06 9.34
CA THR A 57 7.01 -15.53 9.44
C THR A 57 7.13 -15.92 10.90
N ILE A 58 6.20 -16.73 11.38
CA ILE A 58 6.23 -17.32 12.70
C ILE A 58 6.52 -18.81 12.54
N THR A 59 7.53 -19.31 13.25
CA THR A 59 7.84 -20.74 13.31
C THR A 59 7.37 -21.27 14.66
N ALA A 60 6.52 -22.29 14.63
CA ALA A 60 6.08 -23.01 15.83
C ALA A 60 6.65 -24.43 15.80
N TYR A 61 7.13 -24.89 16.94
CA TYR A 61 7.60 -26.27 17.12
C TYR A 61 6.63 -27.00 18.04
N LYS A 62 6.20 -28.19 17.60
CA LYS A 62 5.46 -29.10 18.46
C LYS A 62 6.46 -29.90 19.30
N VAL A 63 6.33 -29.78 20.62
CA VAL A 63 7.03 -30.63 21.59
C VAL A 63 5.99 -31.51 22.28
N TRP A 64 6.32 -32.78 22.44
CA TRP A 64 5.56 -33.74 23.22
C TRP A 64 6.34 -34.04 24.49
N ASP A 65 5.69 -33.89 25.64
CA ASP A 65 6.19 -34.31 26.95
C ASP A 65 5.25 -35.40 27.49
N ASP A 66 5.39 -36.60 26.92
CA ASP A 66 4.48 -37.75 27.11
C ASP A 66 5.26 -39.05 27.34
N GLN A 67 6.49 -38.95 27.86
CA GLN A 67 7.37 -40.08 28.16
C GLN A 67 7.65 -40.98 26.94
N ASP A 68 7.98 -40.37 25.81
CA ASP A 68 8.20 -41.06 24.53
C ASP A 68 6.99 -41.91 24.08
N ASP A 69 5.79 -41.32 24.21
CA ASP A 69 4.53 -41.97 23.87
C ASP A 69 4.27 -43.30 24.63
N HIS A 70 4.61 -43.35 25.93
CA HIS A 70 4.52 -44.56 26.76
C HIS A 70 3.12 -45.21 26.76
N TYR A 71 2.07 -44.39 26.66
CA TYR A 71 0.67 -44.84 26.65
C TYR A 71 0.09 -44.99 25.24
N SER A 72 0.87 -44.77 24.17
CA SER A 72 0.42 -44.84 22.77
C SER A 72 -0.79 -43.93 22.48
N THR A 73 -0.85 -42.78 23.13
CA THR A 73 -1.93 -41.80 22.98
C THR A 73 -1.53 -40.61 22.11
N ARG A 74 -0.26 -40.50 21.73
CA ARG A 74 0.24 -39.44 20.86
C ARG A 74 -0.45 -39.53 19.48
N PRO A 75 -1.12 -38.46 19.03
CA PRO A 75 -1.68 -38.46 17.69
C PRO A 75 -0.57 -38.39 16.64
N ALA A 76 -0.83 -38.99 15.48
CA ALA A 76 0.10 -38.94 14.35
C ALA A 76 0.37 -37.51 13.84
N GLU A 77 -0.61 -36.61 13.97
CA GLU A 77 -0.48 -35.20 13.58
C GLU A 77 -1.27 -34.27 14.51
N VAL A 78 -0.79 -33.03 14.64
CA VAL A 78 -1.55 -31.90 15.19
C VAL A 78 -1.70 -30.87 14.09
N LYS A 79 -2.95 -30.57 13.74
CA LYS A 79 -3.25 -29.53 12.75
C LYS A 79 -3.14 -28.16 13.41
N TYR A 80 -2.47 -27.25 12.73
CA TYR A 80 -2.29 -25.85 13.09
C TYR A 80 -3.00 -24.95 12.07
#